data_AF-A0AAX0YYE1-F1
#
_entry.id   AF-A0AAX0YYE1-F1
#
_cell.length_a   1.000
_cell.length_b   1.000
_cell.length_c   1.000
_cell.angle_alpha   90.00
_cell.angle_beta   90.00
_cell.angle_gamma   90.00
#
_symmetry.space_group_name_H-M   'P 1'
#
loop_
_entity.id
_entity.type
_entity.pdbx_description
1 polymer ?
#
loop_
_entity_poly.entity_id
_entity_poly.type
_entity_poly.pdbx_seq_one_letter_code
_entity_poly.pdbx_strand_id
1 'polypeptide(L)'
;MNKLALTALITTTLLGCNSNDGEDIIVDKVGLDISALTNEQKQNYAQISTDINTLIINIAGKCFDAAVATNPNVSNFSCNIAEYIATANKTEYSTITLIEGTLDVSKKSTNTFKIETDNAVKFRAPIISTDIIAYSLRDNNEINFVDNDPLAPTVTFRGFYIDERDNNASYWTAETLEAHPLKYNEDNNNQYISLYDGQAKLTGKDEQTYSWSTNSAGKVILQ
;
A
#
# COMPACT_ATOMS: atom_id res chain seq x y z
N MET A 1 -53.91 1.29 -56.35
CA MET A 1 -52.71 1.91 -56.96
C MET A 1 -51.51 1.51 -56.11
N ASN A 2 -50.47 0.95 -56.77
CA ASN A 2 -49.02 0.92 -56.43
C ASN A 2 -48.59 1.21 -54.98
N LYS A 3 -47.60 0.55 -54.35
CA LYS A 3 -46.57 -0.47 -54.62
C LYS A 3 -45.91 -0.68 -53.22
N LEU A 4 -45.60 -1.92 -52.81
CA LEU A 4 -44.23 -2.44 -52.49
C LEU A 4 -43.36 -1.48 -51.62
N ALA A 5 -42.77 -1.85 -50.48
CA ALA A 5 -42.01 -3.05 -50.12
C ALA A 5 -41.91 -3.16 -48.58
N LEU A 6 -42.11 -4.35 -47.98
CA LEU A 6 -41.09 -5.31 -47.53
C LEU A 6 -40.54 -5.06 -46.10
N THR A 7 -41.14 -5.81 -45.17
CA THR A 7 -40.55 -6.52 -44.02
C THR A 7 -39.29 -5.98 -43.33
N ALA A 8 -39.38 -5.80 -42.00
CA ALA A 8 -38.39 -6.31 -41.06
C ALA A 8 -38.99 -6.45 -39.65
N LEU A 9 -38.87 -7.65 -39.08
CA LEU A 9 -39.03 -7.91 -37.65
C LEU A 9 -38.07 -7.00 -36.87
N ILE A 10 -38.58 -6.29 -35.86
CA ILE A 10 -37.77 -5.87 -34.73
C ILE A 10 -38.37 -6.52 -33.50
N THR A 11 -37.78 -7.64 -33.09
CA THR A 11 -37.82 -8.11 -31.72
C THR A 11 -37.29 -6.98 -30.84
N THR A 12 -38.18 -6.31 -30.12
CA THR A 12 -37.80 -5.42 -29.03
C THR A 12 -37.24 -6.27 -27.91
N THR A 13 -35.91 -6.39 -27.85
CA THR A 13 -35.24 -6.77 -26.61
C THR A 13 -35.58 -5.72 -25.56
N LEU A 14 -36.04 -6.19 -24.40
CA LEU A 14 -36.19 -5.39 -23.21
C LEU A 14 -34.89 -4.61 -22.97
N LEU A 15 -34.96 -3.29 -23.09
CA LEU A 15 -33.99 -2.38 -22.51
C LEU A 15 -34.16 -2.50 -20.99
N GLY A 16 -33.34 -3.36 -20.38
CA GLY A 16 -33.07 -3.33 -18.95
C GLY A 16 -32.43 -1.99 -18.61
N CYS A 17 -32.94 -1.36 -17.55
CA CYS A 17 -32.44 -0.12 -17.00
C CYS A 17 -30.92 -0.16 -16.80
N ASN A 18 -30.24 0.89 -17.27
CA ASN A 18 -28.91 1.28 -16.83
C ASN A 18 -28.83 1.25 -15.30
N SER A 19 -28.13 0.27 -14.75
CA SER A 19 -27.36 0.42 -13.51
C SER A 19 -25.90 0.55 -13.93
N ASN A 20 -25.41 1.78 -13.83
CA ASN A 20 -24.05 2.16 -14.16
C ASN A 20 -23.16 1.85 -12.94
N ASP A 21 -23.18 0.59 -12.53
CA ASP A 21 -22.40 0.10 -11.40
C ASP A 21 -21.10 -0.46 -11.99
N GLY A 22 -19.98 0.12 -11.56
CA GLY A 22 -18.62 -0.30 -11.91
C GLY A 22 -18.25 -1.67 -11.31
N GLU A 23 -19.18 -2.61 -11.33
CA GLU A 23 -19.02 -4.03 -11.02
C GLU A 23 -19.09 -4.81 -12.33
N ASP A 24 -18.09 -4.68 -13.21
CA ASP A 24 -17.73 -5.77 -14.13
C ASP A 24 -16.43 -5.47 -14.89
N ILE A 25 -15.32 -5.47 -14.14
CA ILE A 25 -14.13 -6.16 -14.64
C ILE A 25 -13.62 -7.02 -13.49
N ILE A 26 -14.16 -8.24 -13.37
CA ILE A 26 -13.43 -9.33 -12.72
C ILE A 26 -12.22 -9.62 -13.63
N VAL A 27 -11.16 -8.81 -13.52
CA VAL A 27 -9.84 -9.31 -13.89
C VAL A 27 -9.57 -10.41 -12.87
N ASP A 28 -9.35 -11.64 -13.33
CA ASP A 28 -8.87 -12.75 -12.50
C ASP A 28 -7.58 -12.29 -11.79
N LYS A 29 -7.70 -11.71 -10.59
CA LYS A 29 -6.56 -11.33 -9.78
C LYS A 29 -6.00 -12.61 -9.20
N VAL A 30 -4.86 -13.06 -9.72
CA VAL A 30 -4.18 -14.26 -9.26
C VAL A 30 -3.24 -13.85 -8.13
N GLY A 31 -3.26 -14.54 -6.99
CA GLY A 31 -2.28 -14.28 -5.94
C GLY A 31 -0.85 -14.47 -6.45
N LEU A 32 0.10 -13.73 -5.88
CA LEU A 32 1.52 -13.90 -6.16
C LEU A 32 1.95 -15.35 -5.86
N ASP A 33 2.46 -16.07 -6.86
CA ASP A 33 2.96 -17.44 -6.68
C ASP A 33 4.34 -17.42 -6.00
N ILE A 34 4.33 -17.39 -4.67
CA ILE A 34 5.54 -17.34 -3.82
C ILE A 34 6.44 -18.55 -4.07
N SER A 35 5.88 -19.73 -4.33
CA SER A 35 6.65 -20.95 -4.57
C SER A 35 7.51 -20.87 -5.84
N ALA A 36 7.04 -20.12 -6.84
CA ALA A 36 7.76 -19.90 -8.09
C ALA A 36 8.86 -18.81 -7.98
N LEU A 37 8.87 -18.01 -6.92
CA LEU A 37 9.85 -16.94 -6.73
C LEU A 37 11.21 -17.48 -6.26
N THR A 38 12.28 -16.93 -6.82
CA THR A 38 13.63 -17.11 -6.26
C THR A 38 13.76 -16.39 -4.91
N ASN A 39 14.79 -16.73 -4.13
CA ASN A 39 15.07 -16.04 -2.88
C ASN A 39 15.34 -14.54 -3.09
N GLU A 40 16.02 -14.17 -4.18
CA GLU A 40 16.24 -12.76 -4.51
C GLU A 40 14.91 -12.04 -4.77
N GLN A 41 14.00 -12.64 -5.54
CA GLN A 41 12.68 -12.08 -5.80
C GLN A 41 11.87 -11.93 -4.51
N LYS A 42 11.85 -12.96 -3.65
CA LYS A 42 11.22 -12.88 -2.32
C LYS A 42 11.81 -11.75 -1.49
N GLN A 43 13.13 -11.58 -1.48
CA GLN A 43 13.77 -10.49 -0.78
C GLN A 43 13.34 -9.12 -1.34
N ASN A 44 13.22 -8.98 -2.66
CA ASN A 44 12.77 -7.74 -3.30
C ASN A 44 11.32 -7.39 -2.95
N TYR A 45 10.39 -8.36 -3.00
CA TYR A 45 8.99 -8.13 -2.57
C TYR A 45 8.88 -7.72 -1.10
N ALA A 46 9.69 -8.35 -0.23
CA ALA A 46 9.71 -8.02 1.20
C ALA A 46 10.33 -6.64 1.46
N GLN A 47 11.42 -6.29 0.77
CA GLN A 47 12.04 -4.97 0.89
C GLN A 47 11.09 -3.87 0.40
N ILE A 48 10.45 -4.06 -0.76
CA ILE A 48 9.47 -3.10 -1.28
C ILE A 48 8.29 -2.94 -0.32
N SER A 49 7.75 -4.03 0.21
CA SER A 49 6.65 -3.95 1.16
C SER A 49 7.05 -3.17 2.43
N THR A 50 8.25 -3.42 2.95
CA THR A 50 8.80 -2.71 4.11
C THR A 50 9.00 -1.21 3.82
N ASP A 51 9.63 -0.90 2.70
CA ASP A 51 10.01 0.45 2.31
C ASP A 51 8.79 1.33 1.96
N ILE A 52 7.74 0.76 1.35
CA ILE A 52 6.47 1.48 1.14
C ILE A 52 5.83 1.86 2.47
N ASN A 53 5.69 0.92 3.41
CA ASN A 53 5.10 1.24 4.71
C ASN A 53 5.95 2.31 5.43
N THR A 54 7.28 2.26 5.30
CA THR A 54 8.19 3.28 5.83
C THR A 54 7.91 4.67 5.23
N LEU A 55 7.78 4.77 3.91
CA LEU A 55 7.45 6.04 3.22
C LEU A 55 6.09 6.59 3.62
N ILE A 56 5.08 5.72 3.73
CA ILE A 56 3.72 6.10 4.15
C ILE A 56 3.75 6.69 5.56
N ILE A 57 4.52 6.12 6.47
CA ILE A 57 4.71 6.64 7.83
C ILE A 57 5.38 8.01 7.82
N ASN A 58 6.47 8.19 7.07
CA ASN A 58 7.17 9.48 6.99
C ASN A 58 6.27 10.59 6.44
N ILE A 59 5.49 10.29 5.39
CA ILE A 59 4.53 11.25 4.83
C ILE A 59 3.40 11.55 5.81
N ALA A 60 2.84 10.54 6.48
CA ALA A 60 1.82 10.74 7.50
C ALA A 60 2.33 11.63 8.65
N GLY A 61 3.59 11.45 9.08
CA GLY A 61 4.24 12.31 10.08
C GLY A 61 4.34 13.77 9.63
N LYS A 62 4.83 14.02 8.41
CA LYS A 62 4.90 15.40 7.86
C LYS A 62 3.53 16.04 7.71
N CYS A 63 2.51 15.26 7.31
CA CYS A 63 1.12 15.73 7.27
C CYS A 63 0.59 16.05 8.67
N PHE A 64 0.89 15.22 9.67
CA PHE A 64 0.51 15.48 11.05
C PHE A 64 1.10 16.80 11.57
N ASP A 65 2.40 17.03 11.34
CA ASP A 65 3.06 18.28 11.74
C ASP A 65 2.40 19.52 11.11
N ALA A 66 2.06 19.45 9.83
CA ALA A 66 1.35 20.52 9.12
C ALA A 66 -0.08 20.72 9.65
N ALA A 67 -0.80 19.64 9.95
CA ALA A 67 -2.15 19.68 10.51
C ALA A 67 -2.13 20.29 11.92
N VAL A 68 -1.19 19.91 12.78
CA VAL A 68 -1.02 20.43 14.15
C VAL A 68 -0.64 21.91 14.15
N ALA A 69 0.19 22.36 13.19
CA ALA A 69 0.52 23.77 13.04
C ALA A 69 -0.71 24.64 12.76
N THR A 70 -1.75 24.07 12.14
CA THR A 70 -3.03 24.75 11.86
C THR A 70 -4.05 24.55 12.98
N ASN A 71 -4.16 23.33 13.52
CA ASN A 71 -5.07 22.95 14.59
C ASN A 71 -4.35 22.02 15.59
N PRO A 72 -3.90 22.54 16.75
CA PRO A 72 -3.18 21.74 17.76
C PRO A 72 -3.97 20.57 18.35
N ASN A 73 -5.30 20.58 18.21
CA ASN A 73 -6.20 19.54 18.72
C ASN A 73 -6.66 18.58 17.62
N VAL A 74 -6.02 18.59 16.44
CA VAL A 74 -6.37 17.67 15.36
C VAL A 74 -6.21 16.22 15.81
N SER A 75 -7.25 15.43 15.60
CA SER A 75 -7.26 14.00 15.90
C SER A 75 -7.40 13.16 14.63
N ASN A 76 -8.15 13.64 13.63
CA ASN A 76 -8.30 12.98 12.34
C ASN A 76 -8.05 13.99 11.22
N PHE A 77 -7.33 13.57 10.20
CA PHE A 77 -7.07 14.38 9.01
C PHE A 77 -6.76 13.49 7.81
N SER A 78 -7.05 13.99 6.62
CA SER A 78 -6.65 13.38 5.36
C SER A 78 -5.42 14.09 4.82
N CYS A 79 -4.53 13.33 4.20
CA CYS A 79 -3.20 13.75 3.76
C CYS A 79 -3.03 13.35 2.30
N ASN A 80 -2.96 14.33 1.39
CA ASN A 80 -2.66 14.07 -0.01
C ASN A 80 -1.16 13.84 -0.16
N ILE A 81 -0.75 12.63 -0.54
CA ILE A 81 0.67 12.30 -0.59
C ILE A 81 1.43 13.18 -1.58
N ALA A 82 0.78 13.63 -2.67
CA ALA A 82 1.38 14.41 -3.74
C ALA A 82 2.00 15.73 -3.25
N GLU A 83 1.47 16.29 -2.16
CA GLU A 83 1.98 17.51 -1.53
C GLU A 83 3.33 17.30 -0.82
N TYR A 84 3.65 16.05 -0.46
CA TYR A 84 4.79 15.71 0.37
C TYR A 84 5.86 14.88 -0.35
N ILE A 85 5.58 14.33 -1.55
CA ILE A 85 6.52 13.50 -2.34
C ILE A 85 7.90 14.15 -2.48
N ALA A 86 7.94 15.45 -2.80
CA ALA A 86 9.21 16.16 -3.04
C ALA A 86 10.04 16.38 -1.76
N THR A 87 9.41 16.25 -0.59
CA THR A 87 10.03 16.49 0.74
C THR A 87 10.13 15.22 1.58
N ALA A 88 9.67 14.09 1.04
CA ALA A 88 9.74 12.80 1.69
C ALA A 88 11.19 12.33 1.77
N ASN A 89 11.56 11.76 2.91
CA ASN A 89 12.85 11.10 3.04
C ASN A 89 12.86 9.82 2.20
N LYS A 90 14.06 9.31 1.91
CA LYS A 90 14.26 8.19 0.99
C LYS A 90 14.47 6.89 1.75
N THR A 91 14.09 5.79 1.13
CA THR A 91 14.45 4.45 1.57
C THR A 91 15.82 4.08 1.01
N GLU A 92 16.65 3.40 1.80
CA GLU A 92 18.03 3.07 1.40
C GLU A 92 18.10 1.90 0.42
N TYR A 93 17.22 0.90 0.57
CA TYR A 93 17.35 -0.40 -0.09
C TYR A 93 16.44 -0.62 -1.29
N SER A 94 15.53 0.31 -1.56
CA SER A 94 14.70 0.27 -2.76
C SER A 94 14.41 1.64 -3.33
N THR A 95 14.20 1.67 -4.65
CA THR A 95 13.72 2.86 -5.36
C THR A 95 12.21 2.74 -5.54
N ILE A 96 11.48 3.60 -4.84
CA ILE A 96 10.01 3.72 -4.95
C ILE A 96 9.69 5.11 -5.45
N THR A 97 8.80 5.20 -6.44
CA THR A 97 8.23 6.47 -6.90
C THR A 97 6.75 6.49 -6.57
N LEU A 98 6.35 7.28 -5.58
CA LEU A 98 4.94 7.56 -5.31
C LEU A 98 4.37 8.37 -6.48
N ILE A 99 3.14 8.03 -6.89
CA ILE A 99 2.43 8.72 -7.97
C ILE A 99 1.34 9.59 -7.35
N GLU A 100 0.40 8.97 -6.66
CA GLU A 100 -0.78 9.62 -6.10
C GLU A 100 -1.41 8.77 -5.00
N GLY A 101 -2.24 9.40 -4.18
CA GLY A 101 -2.96 8.73 -3.11
C GLY A 101 -3.31 9.68 -1.98
N THR A 102 -4.20 9.21 -1.11
CA THR A 102 -4.61 9.93 0.10
C THR A 102 -4.49 9.00 1.28
N LEU A 103 -3.90 9.50 2.36
CA LEU A 103 -3.81 8.81 3.63
C LEU A 103 -4.83 9.41 4.58
N ASP A 104 -5.52 8.56 5.34
CA ASP A 104 -6.40 8.97 6.42
C ASP A 104 -5.72 8.61 7.73
N VAL A 105 -5.43 9.62 8.53
CA VAL A 105 -4.67 9.46 9.77
C VAL A 105 -5.57 9.78 10.94
N SER A 106 -5.61 8.85 11.90
CA SER A 106 -6.40 8.96 13.13
C SER A 106 -5.53 8.79 14.36
N LYS A 107 -5.53 9.78 15.24
CA LYS A 107 -4.92 9.72 16.58
C LYS A 107 -5.83 8.92 17.51
N LYS A 108 -5.40 7.72 17.90
CA LYS A 108 -6.14 6.83 18.81
C LYS A 108 -5.86 7.14 20.28
N SER A 109 -4.65 7.58 20.58
CA SER A 109 -4.21 8.00 21.92
C SER A 109 -3.14 9.09 21.81
N THR A 110 -2.61 9.59 22.93
CA THR A 110 -1.53 10.60 22.92
C THR A 110 -0.37 10.22 22.00
N ASN A 111 0.00 8.93 21.98
CA ASN A 111 1.19 8.41 21.29
C ASN A 111 0.86 7.34 20.24
N THR A 112 -0.43 7.11 19.94
CA THR A 112 -0.85 6.06 19.02
C THR A 112 -1.58 6.64 17.84
N PHE A 113 -1.11 6.31 16.64
CA PHE A 113 -1.66 6.76 15.39
C PHE A 113 -2.01 5.55 14.53
N LYS A 114 -3.13 5.66 13.84
CA LYS A 114 -3.58 4.71 12.83
C LYS A 114 -3.55 5.40 11.47
N ILE A 115 -2.99 4.73 10.47
CA ILE A 115 -2.95 5.20 9.08
C ILE A 115 -3.74 4.21 8.21
N GLU A 116 -4.66 4.75 7.42
CA GLU A 116 -5.54 4.06 6.48
C GLU A 116 -5.49 4.76 5.12
N THR A 117 -6.16 4.18 4.12
CA THR A 117 -6.31 4.79 2.79
C THR A 117 -7.73 4.66 2.26
N ASP A 118 -8.45 5.75 2.08
CA ASP A 118 -9.76 5.75 1.39
C ASP A 118 -9.69 5.38 -0.09
N ASN A 119 -8.53 5.57 -0.74
CA ASN A 119 -8.22 5.22 -2.14
C ASN A 119 -6.85 4.56 -2.22
N ALA A 120 -6.67 3.58 -3.11
CA ALA A 120 -5.39 2.90 -3.22
C ALA A 120 -4.29 3.91 -3.60
N VAL A 121 -3.20 3.92 -2.84
CA VAL A 121 -2.01 4.69 -3.15
C VAL A 121 -1.30 4.02 -4.31
N LYS A 122 -0.95 4.80 -5.34
CA LYS A 122 -0.29 4.32 -6.55
C LYS A 122 1.20 4.66 -6.50
N PHE A 123 2.03 3.69 -6.85
CA PHE A 123 3.48 3.87 -6.91
C PHE A 123 4.12 2.98 -7.98
N ARG A 124 5.40 3.23 -8.26
CA ARG A 124 6.26 2.36 -9.08
C ARG A 124 7.41 1.82 -8.25
N ALA A 125 7.69 0.53 -8.42
CA ALA A 125 8.83 -0.15 -7.83
C ALA A 125 9.49 -1.07 -8.88
N PRO A 126 10.41 -0.53 -9.72
CA PRO A 126 10.96 -1.23 -10.88
C PRO A 126 11.61 -2.59 -10.59
N ILE A 127 12.02 -2.83 -9.34
CA ILE A 127 12.67 -4.07 -8.92
C ILE A 127 11.72 -5.27 -8.84
N ILE A 128 10.40 -5.04 -8.70
CA ILE A 128 9.39 -6.12 -8.68
C ILE A 128 8.38 -6.04 -9.81
N SER A 129 8.12 -4.85 -10.37
CA SER A 129 7.22 -4.66 -11.51
C SER A 129 7.62 -3.44 -12.32
N THR A 130 7.41 -3.50 -13.64
CA THR A 130 7.53 -2.35 -14.55
C THR A 130 6.33 -1.42 -14.50
N ASP A 131 5.23 -1.87 -13.90
CA ASP A 131 3.93 -1.20 -13.93
C ASP A 131 3.60 -0.49 -12.62
N ILE A 132 2.38 0.03 -12.54
CA ILE A 132 1.84 0.66 -11.34
C ILE A 132 1.47 -0.43 -10.35
N ILE A 133 1.85 -0.21 -9.09
CA ILE A 133 1.39 -1.02 -7.98
C ILE A 133 0.42 -0.16 -7.16
N ALA A 134 -0.75 -0.73 -6.88
CA ALA A 134 -1.76 -0.17 -6.02
C ALA A 134 -1.60 -0.75 -4.61
N TYR A 135 -1.46 0.13 -3.62
CA TYR A 135 -1.34 -0.22 -2.20
C TYR A 135 -2.56 0.29 -1.44
N SER A 136 -3.12 -0.55 -0.57
CA SER A 136 -4.31 -0.22 0.19
C SER A 136 -4.17 -0.62 1.67
N LEU A 137 -4.60 0.29 2.53
CA LEU A 137 -4.81 0.15 3.96
C LEU A 137 -6.31 0.34 4.26
N ARG A 138 -7.13 -0.63 3.86
CA ARG A 138 -8.56 -0.68 4.16
C ARG A 138 -8.98 -1.98 4.82
N ASP A 139 -10.15 -1.93 5.44
CA ASP A 139 -10.75 -3.02 6.21
C ASP A 139 -9.84 -3.39 7.38
N ASN A 140 -9.20 -4.56 7.32
CA ASN A 140 -8.24 -5.04 8.31
C ASN A 140 -6.79 -4.69 7.94
N ASN A 141 -6.57 -3.90 6.89
CA ASN A 141 -5.24 -3.42 6.50
C ASN A 141 -5.03 -2.02 7.06
N GLU A 142 -4.04 -1.84 7.91
CA GLU A 142 -3.74 -0.58 8.59
C GLU A 142 -2.27 -0.53 8.99
N ILE A 143 -1.75 0.67 9.21
CA ILE A 143 -0.50 0.86 9.96
C ILE A 143 -0.86 1.42 11.33
N ASN A 144 -0.33 0.80 12.38
CA ASN A 144 -0.33 1.36 13.72
C ASN A 144 1.08 1.83 14.07
N PHE A 145 1.20 3.12 14.37
CA PHE A 145 2.44 3.76 14.81
C PHE A 145 2.31 4.14 16.29
N VAL A 146 3.27 3.72 17.10
CA VAL A 146 3.26 3.92 18.55
C VAL A 146 4.56 4.59 18.99
N ASP A 147 4.45 5.85 19.38
CA ASP A 147 5.55 6.71 19.84
C ASP A 147 5.69 6.68 21.38
N ASN A 148 5.95 5.50 21.94
CA ASN A 148 6.16 5.35 23.38
C ASN A 148 7.62 5.58 23.80
N ASP A 149 8.55 5.36 22.88
CA ASP A 149 9.98 5.66 23.01
C ASP A 149 10.37 6.53 21.80
N PRO A 150 10.62 7.83 21.99
CA PRO A 150 10.98 8.74 20.90
C PRO A 150 12.26 8.33 20.15
N LEU A 151 13.09 7.46 20.75
CA LEU A 151 14.29 6.93 20.12
C LEU A 151 14.03 5.64 19.32
N ALA A 152 12.89 4.99 19.54
CA ALA A 152 12.52 3.75 18.86
C ALA A 152 10.99 3.56 18.79
N PRO A 153 10.25 4.42 18.08
CA PRO A 153 8.82 4.23 17.87
C PRO A 153 8.55 2.85 17.24
N THR A 154 7.49 2.18 17.67
CA THR A 154 7.14 0.86 17.16
C THR A 154 6.02 0.93 16.13
N VAL A 155 6.07 0.00 15.20
CA VAL A 155 5.20 -0.06 14.03
C VAL A 155 4.71 -1.49 13.83
N THR A 156 3.40 -1.62 13.67
CA THR A 156 2.80 -2.80 13.06
C THR A 156 2.06 -2.36 11.81
N PHE A 157 2.10 -3.20 10.78
CA PHE A 157 1.35 -2.95 9.56
C PHE A 157 0.72 -4.23 9.03
N ARG A 158 -0.36 -4.05 8.28
CA ARG A 158 -0.90 -5.02 7.34
C ARG A 158 -1.30 -4.27 6.09
N GLY A 159 -0.62 -4.52 4.98
CA GLY A 159 -0.83 -3.84 3.71
C GLY A 159 -1.26 -4.82 2.61
N PHE A 160 -2.15 -4.37 1.73
CA PHE A 160 -2.56 -5.11 0.54
C PHE A 160 -2.03 -4.43 -0.72
N TYR A 161 -1.47 -5.23 -1.63
CA TYR A 161 -0.79 -4.75 -2.83
C TYR A 161 -1.36 -5.46 -4.06
N ILE A 162 -1.54 -4.71 -5.13
CA ILE A 162 -1.91 -5.23 -6.45
C ILE A 162 -0.95 -4.65 -7.48
N ASP A 163 -0.25 -5.50 -8.19
CA ASP A 163 0.50 -5.14 -9.39
C ASP A 163 -0.47 -5.06 -10.58
N GLU A 164 -0.71 -3.86 -11.11
CA GLU A 164 -1.75 -3.57 -12.11
C GLU A 164 -1.33 -3.88 -13.54
N ARG A 165 -0.52 -4.92 -13.74
CA ARG A 165 -0.13 -5.41 -15.08
C ARG A 165 -1.36 -5.76 -15.91
N ASP A 166 -1.39 -5.24 -17.14
CA ASP A 166 -2.56 -5.03 -18.00
C ASP A 166 -3.56 -6.18 -18.21
N ASN A 167 -3.28 -7.43 -17.78
CA ASN A 167 -4.25 -8.54 -17.91
C ASN A 167 -4.12 -9.66 -16.85
N ASN A 168 -3.17 -9.60 -15.92
CA ASN A 168 -2.94 -10.65 -14.90
C ASN A 168 -2.49 -10.00 -13.60
N ALA A 169 -3.38 -9.23 -12.98
CA ALA A 169 -3.03 -8.49 -11.78
C ALA A 169 -2.64 -9.45 -10.65
N SER A 170 -1.38 -9.37 -10.20
CA SER A 170 -0.87 -10.18 -9.11
C SER A 170 -1.04 -9.44 -7.79
N TYR A 171 -1.62 -10.09 -6.78
CA TYR A 171 -1.79 -9.48 -5.46
C TYR A 171 -0.95 -10.18 -4.39
N TRP A 172 -0.59 -9.44 -3.35
CA TRP A 172 -0.04 -9.99 -2.11
C TRP A 172 -0.45 -9.14 -0.92
N THR A 173 -0.41 -9.74 0.27
CA THR A 173 -0.44 -8.99 1.54
C THR A 173 0.92 -9.06 2.19
N ALA A 174 1.31 -8.00 2.88
CA ALA A 174 2.45 -8.01 3.79
C ALA A 174 1.98 -7.57 5.17
N GLU A 175 2.37 -8.31 6.21
CA GLU A 175 1.99 -7.98 7.58
C GLU A 175 3.12 -8.24 8.58
N THR A 176 3.26 -7.34 9.55
CA THR A 176 4.14 -7.49 10.69
C THR A 176 3.71 -8.68 11.54
N LEU A 177 4.67 -9.45 12.06
CA LEU A 177 4.38 -10.44 13.08
C LEU A 177 4.20 -9.73 14.42
N GLU A 178 3.01 -9.79 15.01
CA GLU A 178 2.64 -9.00 16.21
C GLU A 178 3.63 -9.14 17.38
N ALA A 179 4.22 -10.33 17.56
CA ALA A 179 5.22 -10.59 18.60
C ALA A 179 6.55 -9.85 18.37
N HIS A 180 6.80 -9.32 17.17
CA HIS A 180 8.04 -8.71 16.73
C HIS A 180 7.76 -7.44 15.90
N PRO A 181 7.18 -6.38 16.51
CA PRO A 181 6.94 -5.13 15.81
C PRO A 181 8.25 -4.55 15.26
N LEU A 182 8.15 -3.81 14.14
CA LEU A 182 9.31 -3.10 13.61
C LEU A 182 9.49 -1.79 14.35
N LYS A 183 10.72 -1.28 14.37
CA LYS A 183 11.04 0.06 14.85
C LYS A 183 11.14 1.01 13.66
N TYR A 184 10.76 2.27 13.85
CA TYR A 184 10.93 3.32 12.85
C TYR A 184 12.15 4.18 13.17
N ASN A 185 12.98 4.44 12.15
CA ASN A 185 14.10 5.37 12.24
C ASN A 185 14.03 6.39 11.11
N GLU A 186 14.37 7.63 11.45
CA GLU A 186 14.55 8.74 10.51
C GLU A 186 15.93 9.36 10.74
N ASP A 187 16.89 9.01 9.88
CA ASP A 187 18.23 9.60 9.90
C ASP A 187 18.21 10.96 9.18
N ASN A 188 18.04 12.01 9.98
CA ASN A 188 18.01 13.39 9.51
C ASN A 188 19.31 13.87 8.83
N ASN A 189 20.44 13.18 9.01
CA ASN A 189 21.70 13.57 8.36
C ASN A 189 21.73 13.14 6.89
N ASN A 190 21.28 11.91 6.62
CA ASN A 190 21.32 11.32 5.28
C ASN A 190 19.95 11.34 4.59
N GLN A 191 18.91 11.81 5.29
CA GLN A 191 17.50 11.78 4.84
C GLN A 191 17.03 10.36 4.51
N TYR A 192 17.55 9.36 5.23
CA TYR A 192 17.11 7.97 5.11
C TYR A 192 16.08 7.63 6.18
N ILE A 193 15.07 6.88 5.77
CA ILE A 193 14.06 6.30 6.67
C ILE A 193 14.09 4.78 6.55
N SER A 194 13.83 4.10 7.67
CA SER A 194 13.75 2.65 7.68
C SER A 194 12.80 2.12 8.75
N LEU A 195 12.17 0.99 8.42
CA LEU A 195 11.65 0.07 9.41
C LEU A 195 12.69 -1.03 9.67
N TYR A 196 13.05 -1.24 10.94
CA TYR A 196 14.19 -2.07 11.32
C TYR A 196 13.90 -2.93 12.56
N ASP A 197 14.77 -3.91 12.85
CA ASP A 197 14.71 -4.79 14.03
C ASP A 197 13.34 -5.46 14.33
N GLY A 198 12.58 -5.84 13.31
CA GLY A 198 11.33 -6.59 13.49
C GLY A 198 11.17 -7.72 12.50
N GLN A 199 9.99 -8.34 12.51
CA GLN A 199 9.65 -9.45 11.61
C GLN A 199 8.31 -9.22 10.93
N ALA A 200 8.20 -9.71 9.71
CA ALA A 200 7.00 -9.65 8.92
C ALA A 200 6.91 -10.87 8.00
N LYS A 201 5.74 -11.04 7.39
CA LYS A 201 5.49 -12.08 6.40
C LYS A 201 4.68 -11.53 5.23
N LEU A 202 4.80 -12.20 4.10
CA LEU A 202 4.06 -11.92 2.89
C LEU A 202 3.17 -13.13 2.62
N THR A 203 1.90 -12.88 2.28
CA THR A 203 0.96 -13.93 1.86
C THR A 203 0.55 -13.70 0.41
N GLY A 204 0.56 -14.78 -0.36
CA GLY A 204 0.28 -14.76 -1.80
C GLY A 204 -0.83 -15.74 -2.17
N LYS A 205 -0.68 -16.37 -3.34
CA LYS A 205 -1.58 -17.42 -3.83
C LYS A 205 -1.65 -18.60 -2.86
N ASP A 206 -2.83 -19.21 -2.77
CA ASP A 206 -3.06 -20.44 -2.00
C ASP A 206 -2.62 -20.34 -0.53
N GLU A 207 -2.70 -19.14 0.05
CA GLU A 207 -2.25 -18.80 1.41
C GLU A 207 -0.78 -19.15 1.70
N GLN A 208 0.03 -19.33 0.65
CA GLN A 208 1.46 -19.50 0.83
C GLN A 208 2.06 -18.26 1.46
N THR A 209 3.03 -18.48 2.34
CA THR A 209 3.73 -17.39 3.03
C THR A 209 5.23 -17.57 3.00
N TYR A 210 5.94 -16.46 3.14
CA TYR A 210 7.33 -16.46 3.59
C TYR A 210 7.53 -15.30 4.56
N SER A 211 8.42 -15.52 5.53
CA SER A 211 8.75 -14.53 6.55
C SER A 211 10.10 -13.90 6.28
N TRP A 212 10.28 -12.68 6.77
CA TRP A 212 11.56 -12.00 6.81
C TRP A 212 11.73 -11.25 8.13
N SER A 213 12.97 -10.88 8.41
CA SER A 213 13.31 -9.86 9.37
C SER A 213 14.00 -8.69 8.70
N THR A 214 14.13 -7.59 9.42
CA THR A 214 14.96 -6.45 9.04
C THR A 214 16.18 -6.38 9.95
N ASN A 215 17.36 -6.12 9.41
CA ASN A 215 18.53 -5.82 10.24
C ASN A 215 18.43 -4.41 10.85
N SER A 216 19.46 -3.99 11.59
CA SER A 216 19.51 -2.70 12.28
C SER A 216 19.51 -1.47 11.36
N ALA A 217 19.72 -1.65 10.06
CA ALA A 217 19.64 -0.58 9.07
C ALA A 217 18.31 -0.59 8.29
N GLY A 218 17.49 -1.64 8.45
CA GLY A 218 16.24 -1.83 7.71
C GLY A 218 16.36 -2.68 6.45
N LYS A 219 17.52 -3.34 6.23
CA LYS A 219 17.67 -4.29 5.14
C LYS A 219 16.93 -5.59 5.48
N VAL A 220 16.12 -6.06 4.54
CA VAL A 220 15.40 -7.32 4.63
C VAL A 220 16.36 -8.52 4.57
N ILE A 221 16.13 -9.49 5.45
CA ILE A 221 16.79 -10.78 5.54
C ILE A 221 15.72 -11.86 5.55
N LEU A 222 15.73 -12.77 4.57
CA LEU A 222 14.82 -13.90 4.54
C LEU A 222 15.10 -14.88 5.68
N GLN A 223 14.04 -15.45 6.25
CA GLN A 223 14.12 -16.47 7.29
C GLN A 223 14.04 -17.89 6.72
#